data_AF-A0A0F5MNT7-F1
#
_entry.id   AF-A0A0F5MNT7-F1
#
_cell.length_a   1.000
_cell.length_b   1.000
_cell.length_c   1.000
_cell.angle_alpha   90.00
_cell.angle_beta   90.00
_cell.angle_gamma   90.00
#
_symmetry.space_group_name_H-M   'P 1'
#
loop_
_entity.id
_entity.type
_entity.pdbx_description
1 polymer ?
#
loop_
_entity_poly.entity_id
_entity_poly.type
_entity_poly.pdbx_seq_one_letter_code
_entity_poly.pdbx_strand_id
1 'polypeptide(L)'
;LSKNGITPVIPPPSHATVLNKENSTWHDKIVSYIKEKGTVYAFHKKYDYGIRSKVEAQFSRIKRCIGPSLMTQKIESQKVEMVIIANIINLWNSFGMANSVKNV
;
A
#
# COMPACT_ATOMS: atom_id res chain seq x y z
N LEU A 1 -16.04 -9.28 -9.81
CA LEU A 1 -15.36 -8.04 -9.35
C LEU A 1 -16.26 -6.82 -9.59
N SER A 2 -16.43 -6.35 -10.84
CA SER A 2 -17.32 -5.22 -11.14
C SER A 2 -18.78 -5.43 -10.67
N LYS A 3 -19.33 -6.64 -10.88
CA LYS A 3 -20.68 -7.02 -10.39
C LYS A 3 -20.85 -6.95 -8.86
N ASN A 4 -19.75 -6.92 -8.09
CA ASN A 4 -19.76 -6.81 -6.63
C ASN A 4 -19.44 -5.38 -6.17
N GLY A 5 -19.49 -4.38 -7.07
CA GLY A 5 -19.11 -3.00 -6.78
C GLY A 5 -17.60 -2.76 -6.64
N ILE A 6 -16.77 -3.76 -6.94
CA ILE A 6 -15.30 -3.66 -6.82
C ILE A 6 -14.72 -3.21 -8.16
N THR A 7 -14.17 -2.01 -8.20
CA THR A 7 -13.43 -1.50 -9.36
C THR A 7 -12.00 -2.04 -9.32
N PRO A 8 -11.57 -2.90 -10.26
CA PRO A 8 -10.18 -3.31 -10.35
C PRO A 8 -9.32 -2.12 -10.79
N VAL A 9 -8.48 -1.63 -9.89
CA VAL A 9 -7.53 -0.54 -10.15
C VAL A 9 -6.17 -1.14 -10.46
N ILE A 10 -5.73 -1.01 -11.71
CA ILE A 10 -4.41 -1.46 -12.17
C ILE A 10 -3.65 -0.22 -12.65
N PRO A 11 -2.44 0.06 -12.11
CA PRO A 11 -1.62 1.16 -12.58
C PRO A 11 -1.16 0.87 -14.01
N PRO A 12 -1.24 1.85 -14.92
CA PRO A 12 -0.66 1.68 -16.24
C PRO A 12 0.88 1.69 -16.16
N PRO A 13 1.57 1.09 -17.14
CA PRO A 13 3.02 1.21 -17.28
C PRO A 13 3.48 2.67 -17.30
N SER A 14 4.72 2.93 -16.90
CA SER A 14 5.30 4.29 -16.85
C SER A 14 5.30 5.01 -18.21
N HIS A 15 5.41 4.25 -19.29
CA HIS A 15 5.42 4.73 -20.68
C HIS A 15 4.06 4.57 -21.37
N ALA A 16 2.98 4.36 -20.62
CA ALA A 16 1.65 4.17 -21.20
C ALA A 16 1.14 5.43 -21.92
N THR A 17 0.52 5.22 -23.07
CA THR A 17 -0.10 6.25 -23.90
C THR A 17 -1.60 6.00 -24.03
N VAL A 18 -2.36 7.05 -24.35
CA VAL A 18 -3.80 6.94 -24.58
C VAL A 18 -4.03 6.17 -25.88
N LEU A 19 -4.84 5.12 -25.83
CA LEU A 19 -5.05 4.18 -26.93
C LEU A 19 -6.26 4.55 -27.81
N ASN A 20 -7.22 5.33 -27.31
CA ASN A 20 -8.42 5.80 -28.04
C ASN A 20 -9.26 4.65 -28.65
N LYS A 21 -9.34 3.51 -27.98
CA LYS A 21 -10.19 2.37 -28.37
C LYS A 21 -11.43 2.35 -27.49
N GLU A 22 -12.55 1.87 -27.99
CA GLU A 22 -13.80 1.76 -27.19
C GLU A 22 -13.58 0.97 -25.89
N ASN A 23 -12.75 -0.08 -25.96
CA ASN A 23 -12.42 -0.95 -24.83
C ASN A 23 -11.32 -0.39 -23.88
N SER A 24 -10.68 0.76 -24.21
CA SER A 24 -9.60 1.35 -23.40
C SER A 24 -10.03 2.55 -22.57
N THR A 25 -11.32 2.88 -22.51
CA THR A 25 -11.85 4.06 -21.82
C THR A 25 -11.38 4.21 -20.37
N TRP A 26 -11.29 3.11 -19.60
CA TRP A 26 -10.76 3.15 -18.22
C TRP A 26 -9.25 3.42 -18.15
N HIS A 27 -8.49 2.71 -18.98
CA HIS A 27 -7.04 2.88 -19.10
C HIS A 27 -6.68 4.32 -19.49
N ASP A 28 -7.33 4.85 -20.51
CA ASP A 28 -7.03 6.16 -21.08
C ASP A 28 -7.39 7.29 -20.12
N LYS A 29 -8.45 7.12 -19.31
CA LYS A 29 -8.78 8.04 -18.20
C LYS A 29 -7.67 8.09 -17.16
N ILE A 30 -7.12 6.93 -16.77
CA ILE A 30 -6.04 6.89 -15.77
C ILE A 30 -4.76 7.50 -16.34
N VAL A 31 -4.37 7.12 -17.56
CA VAL A 31 -3.16 7.64 -18.22
C VAL A 31 -3.25 9.16 -18.38
N SER A 32 -4.41 9.68 -18.83
CA SER A 32 -4.63 11.12 -18.96
C SER A 32 -4.54 11.83 -17.61
N TYR A 33 -5.14 11.26 -16.56
CA TYR A 33 -5.08 11.82 -15.20
C TYR A 33 -3.65 11.87 -14.65
N ILE A 34 -2.86 10.81 -14.85
CA ILE A 34 -1.45 10.77 -14.44
C ILE A 34 -0.64 11.82 -15.19
N LYS A 35 -0.87 11.97 -16.51
CA LYS A 35 -0.21 12.99 -17.34
C LYS A 35 -0.57 14.41 -16.89
N GLU A 36 -1.85 14.67 -16.62
CA GLU A 36 -2.32 15.97 -16.13
C GLU A 36 -1.67 16.35 -14.79
N LYS A 37 -1.53 15.39 -13.87
CA LYS A 37 -0.91 15.63 -12.55
C LYS A 37 0.61 15.57 -12.56
N GLY A 38 1.23 15.09 -13.64
CA GLY A 38 2.68 14.94 -13.77
C GLY A 38 3.31 13.88 -12.87
N THR A 39 2.51 13.09 -12.13
CA THR A 39 3.03 12.05 -11.23
C THR A 39 2.07 10.88 -11.05
N VAL A 40 2.62 9.66 -11.06
CA VAL A 40 1.91 8.43 -10.70
C VAL A 40 1.39 8.46 -9.27
N TYR A 41 2.03 9.24 -8.38
CA TYR A 41 1.60 9.34 -6.98
C TYR A 41 0.18 9.92 -6.84
N ALA A 42 -0.23 10.79 -7.76
CA ALA A 42 -1.59 11.33 -7.77
C ALA A 42 -2.64 10.23 -8.02
N PHE A 43 -2.30 9.24 -8.85
CA PHE A 43 -3.11 8.05 -9.06
C PHE A 43 -3.13 7.17 -7.80
N HIS A 44 -1.97 6.94 -7.18
CA HIS A 44 -1.92 6.18 -5.92
C HIS A 44 -2.80 6.77 -4.83
N LYS A 45 -2.77 8.10 -4.66
CA LYS A 45 -3.60 8.80 -3.67
C LYS A 45 -5.09 8.74 -4.00
N LYS A 46 -5.46 8.90 -5.28
CA LYS A 46 -6.87 8.93 -5.72
C LYS A 46 -7.57 7.59 -5.56
N TYR A 47 -6.86 6.49 -5.82
CA TYR A 47 -7.42 5.14 -5.81
C TYR A 47 -6.94 4.29 -4.64
N ASP A 48 -6.30 4.91 -3.65
CA ASP A 48 -5.66 4.26 -2.51
C ASP A 48 -4.81 3.05 -2.91
N TYR A 49 -4.04 3.22 -3.98
CA TYR A 49 -3.20 2.17 -4.51
C TYR A 49 -1.96 1.99 -3.62
N GLY A 50 -1.58 0.73 -3.38
CA GLY A 50 -0.39 0.39 -2.62
C GLY A 50 -0.57 0.27 -1.11
N ILE A 51 -1.80 0.29 -0.56
CA ILE A 51 -2.06 0.01 0.87
C ILE A 51 -1.41 -1.31 1.30
N ARG A 52 -1.61 -2.37 0.52
CA ARG A 52 -1.03 -3.69 0.79
C ARG A 52 0.49 -3.62 0.93
N SER A 53 1.16 -2.93 0.00
CA SER A 53 2.62 -2.77 0.04
C SER A 53 3.07 -2.00 1.29
N LYS A 54 2.33 -0.95 1.70
CA LYS A 54 2.61 -0.23 2.95
C LYS A 54 2.46 -1.14 4.17
N VAL A 55 1.38 -1.94 4.22
CA VAL A 55 1.12 -2.90 5.30
C VAL A 55 2.21 -3.98 5.36
N GLU A 56 2.57 -4.56 4.21
CA GLU A 56 3.65 -5.56 4.10
C GLU A 56 5.00 -5.00 4.57
N ALA A 57 5.30 -3.74 4.25
CA ALA A 57 6.51 -3.08 4.72
C ALA A 57 6.53 -2.94 6.26
N GLN A 58 5.39 -2.64 6.90
CA GLN A 58 5.29 -2.59 8.36
C GLN A 58 5.44 -3.98 8.98
N PHE A 59 4.80 -5.00 8.42
CA PHE A 59 4.98 -6.38 8.87
C PHE A 59 6.43 -6.85 8.71
N SER A 60 7.12 -6.45 7.64
CA SER A 60 8.55 -6.75 7.48
C SER A 60 9.40 -6.09 8.57
N ARG A 61 9.12 -4.83 8.93
CA ARG A 61 9.83 -4.12 10.00
C ARG A 61 9.68 -4.80 11.36
N ILE A 62 8.45 -5.12 11.76
CA ILE A 62 8.24 -5.76 13.07
C ILE A 62 8.87 -7.16 13.12
N LYS A 63 8.79 -7.93 12.02
CA LYS A 63 9.43 -9.26 11.92
C LYS A 63 10.95 -9.22 12.06
N ARG A 64 11.61 -8.12 11.67
CA ARG A 64 13.05 -7.95 11.94
C ARG A 64 13.38 -7.83 13.43
N CYS A 65 12.42 -7.41 14.25
CA CYS A 65 12.60 -7.26 15.69
C CYS A 65 12.17 -8.51 16.47
N ILE A 66 11.04 -9.12 16.11
CA ILE A 66 10.44 -10.25 16.86
C ILE A 66 10.75 -11.63 16.26
N GLY A 67 11.25 -11.67 15.02
CA GLY A 67 11.45 -12.90 14.26
C GLY A 67 10.33 -13.19 13.25
N PRO A 68 10.49 -14.27 12.45
CA PRO A 68 9.58 -14.58 11.34
C PRO A 68 8.28 -15.27 11.77
N SER A 69 8.20 -15.79 12.99
CA SER A 69 7.10 -16.61 13.52
C SER A 69 6.57 -16.06 14.84
N LEU A 70 5.31 -16.40 15.14
CA LEU A 70 4.75 -16.21 16.48
C LEU A 70 5.44 -17.14 17.47
N MET A 71 5.63 -16.66 18.70
CA MET A 71 6.26 -17.43 19.77
C MET A 71 5.29 -18.44 20.39
N THR A 72 4.00 -18.14 20.37
CA THR A 72 2.97 -18.99 20.99
C THR A 72 2.48 -20.08 20.03
N GLN A 73 2.21 -21.27 20.57
CA GLN A 73 1.75 -22.43 19.78
C GLN A 73 0.22 -22.58 19.78
N LYS A 74 -0.45 -22.15 20.85
CA LYS A 74 -1.93 -22.23 20.95
C LYS A 74 -2.58 -21.09 20.18
N ILE A 75 -3.64 -21.38 19.44
CA ILE A 75 -4.35 -20.40 18.60
C ILE A 75 -4.87 -19.22 19.43
N GLU A 76 -5.39 -19.48 20.63
CA GLU A 76 -5.88 -18.44 21.53
C GLU A 76 -4.75 -17.50 21.95
N SER A 77 -3.59 -18.06 22.29
CA SER A 77 -2.39 -17.29 22.64
C SER A 77 -1.84 -16.51 21.45
N GLN A 78 -1.86 -17.10 20.24
CA GLN A 78 -1.46 -16.43 19.00
C GLN A 78 -2.33 -15.22 18.69
N LYS A 79 -3.64 -15.31 18.94
CA LYS A 79 -4.54 -14.16 18.79
C LYS A 79 -4.15 -13.01 19.72
N VAL A 80 -3.85 -13.31 20.98
CA VAL A 80 -3.39 -12.31 21.96
C VAL A 80 -2.05 -11.71 21.52
N GLU A 81 -1.09 -12.55 21.12
CA GLU A 81 0.21 -12.12 20.61
C GLU A 81 0.06 -11.19 19.40
N MET A 82 -0.83 -11.51 18.46
CA MET A 82 -1.13 -10.67 17.29
C MET A 82 -1.76 -9.33 17.66
N VAL A 83 -2.63 -9.27 18.68
CA VAL A 83 -3.19 -8.00 19.19
C VAL A 83 -2.08 -7.11 19.76
N ILE A 84 -1.16 -7.70 20.52
CA ILE A 84 0.01 -6.98 21.07
C ILE A 84 0.89 -6.45 19.93
N ILE A 85 1.22 -7.29 18.95
CA ILE A 85 1.99 -6.90 17.77
C ILE A 85 1.32 -5.75 17.01
N ALA A 86 0.00 -5.80 16.81
CA ALA A 86 -0.74 -4.74 16.14
C ALA A 86 -0.66 -3.42 16.92
N ASN A 87 -0.76 -3.46 18.25
CA ASN A 87 -0.60 -2.28 19.10
C ASN A 87 0.82 -1.69 19.01
N ILE A 88 1.86 -2.53 18.95
CA ILE A 88 3.23 -2.08 18.74
C ILE A 88 3.38 -1.39 17.38
N ILE A 89 2.84 -1.97 16.31
CA ILE A 89 2.87 -1.35 14.98
C ILE A 89 2.15 0.00 14.98
N ASN A 90 0.99 0.10 15.63
CA ASN A 90 0.24 1.36 15.76
C ASN A 90 1.04 2.42 16.51
N LEU A 91 1.69 2.02 17.61
CA LEU A 91 2.60 2.90 18.36
C LEU A 91 3.76 3.38 17.48
N TRP A 92 4.40 2.49 16.72
CA TRP A 92 5.47 2.89 15.81
C TRP A 92 5.00 3.85 14.72
N ASN A 93 3.81 3.62 14.16
CA ASN A 93 3.23 4.52 13.19
C ASN A 93 2.94 5.91 13.78
N SER A 94 2.63 5.99 15.09
CA SER A 94 2.42 7.28 15.77
C SER A 94 3.67 8.14 15.88
N PHE A 95 4.86 7.53 15.82
CA PHE A 95 6.12 8.28 15.81
C PHE A 95 6.38 9.00 14.48
N GLY A 96 5.64 8.67 13.43
CA GLY A 96 5.81 9.27 12.11
C GLY A 96 7.10 8.85 11.41
N MET A 97 7.54 9.65 10.45
CA MET A 97 8.81 9.44 9.75
C MET A 97 9.93 10.13 10.52
N ALA A 98 11.05 9.43 10.70
CA ALA A 98 12.25 10.05 11.26
C ALA A 98 12.74 11.18 10.33
N ASN A 99 12.97 12.37 10.91
CA ASN A 99 13.58 13.49 10.19
C ASN A 99 15.08 13.20 10.04
N SER A 100 15.51 12.82 8.83
CA SER A 100 16.92 12.75 8.49
C SER A 100 17.42 14.14 8.14
N VAL A 101 18.27 14.72 8.98
CA VAL A 101 18.97 15.97 8.67
C VAL A 101 20.24 15.63 7.91
N LYS A 102 20.43 16.27 6.76
CA LYS A 102 21.72 16.21 6.06
C LYS A 102 22.66 17.16 6.81
N ASN A 103 23.74 16.63 7.39
CA ASN A 103 24.78 17.50 7.91
C ASN A 103 25.34 18.32 6.75
N VAL A 104 25.24 19.64 6.87
CA VAL A 104 25.82 20.62 5.93
C VAL A 104 27.30 20.77 6.25
#